data_AF-A0A1J5HDZ4-F1
#
_entry.id   AF-A0A1J5HDZ4-F1
#
_cell.length_a   1.000
_cell.length_b   1.000
_cell.length_c   1.000
_cell.angle_alpha   90.00
_cell.angle_beta   90.00
_cell.angle_gamma   90.00
#
_symmetry.space_group_name_H-M   'P 1'
#
loop_
_entity.id
_entity.type
_entity.pdbx_description
1 polymer ?
#
loop_
_entity_poly.entity_id
_entity_poly.type
_entity_poly.pdbx_seq_one_letter_code
_entity_poly.pdbx_strand_id
1 'polypeptide(L)'
;MPTRNEMRLTFYMPNEGEFVSDFVVRHHRRNPWKTQSVAALLFSSGANYVALCFPEKVALREPEDRIRVPVQGRLEGLRVDPVEGARLIMADKAQVWIKSEAIHYLGFGYTRSFRTQDVELPYNKCLHFVYCEMEAWQRLPSRTTYARRLEWYPLASLKAMAKASMDERKAWFFLEALKQVAAKHTQFAPKLRRAVG
;
A
#
# COMPACT_ATOMS: atom_id res chain seq x y z
N MET A 1 8.75 16.33 20.94
CA MET A 1 7.75 15.82 19.97
C MET A 1 8.14 16.33 18.60
N PRO A 2 8.11 15.52 17.53
CA PRO A 2 8.47 16.03 16.21
C PRO A 2 7.46 17.11 15.77
N THR A 3 7.94 18.20 15.19
CA THR A 3 7.10 19.33 14.76
C THR A 3 6.15 18.92 13.61
N ARG A 4 5.05 19.68 13.40
CA ARG A 4 4.13 19.49 12.24
C ARG A 4 4.88 19.46 10.89
N ASN A 5 6.00 20.16 10.80
CA ASN A 5 6.89 20.23 9.63
C ASN A 5 7.92 19.08 9.53
N GLU A 6 8.09 18.25 10.57
CA GLU A 6 9.02 17.11 10.61
C GLU A 6 8.38 15.78 10.21
N MET A 7 7.05 15.68 10.24
CA MET A 7 6.33 14.58 9.56
C MET A 7 6.26 14.86 8.04
N ARG A 8 7.42 15.15 7.42
CA ARG A 8 7.61 15.37 5.98
C ARG A 8 7.19 14.13 5.19
N LEU A 9 7.06 14.27 3.86
CA LEU A 9 6.96 13.14 2.93
C LEU A 9 8.23 12.29 3.05
N THR A 10 8.25 11.37 4.02
CA THR A 10 9.36 10.48 4.30
C THR A 10 8.86 9.06 4.24
N PHE A 11 9.46 8.27 3.35
CA PHE A 11 9.23 6.84 3.25
C PHE A 11 10.26 6.14 4.13
N TYR A 12 9.81 5.54 5.23
CA TYR A 12 10.69 4.88 6.20
C TYR A 12 10.88 3.43 5.81
N MET A 13 12.14 2.99 5.75
CA MET A 13 12.52 1.64 5.37
C MET A 13 13.37 1.00 6.47
N PRO A 14 13.32 -0.34 6.61
CA PRO A 14 14.27 -1.04 7.46
C PRO A 14 15.69 -0.84 6.92
N ASN A 15 16.66 -0.75 7.83
CA ASN A 15 18.06 -0.79 7.43
C ASN A 15 18.41 -2.16 6.84
N GLU A 16 19.49 -2.23 6.06
CA GLU A 16 20.00 -3.51 5.57
C GLU A 16 20.31 -4.45 6.75
N GLY A 17 19.84 -5.70 6.66
CA GLY A 17 19.98 -6.70 7.73
C GLY A 17 19.03 -6.53 8.93
N GLU A 18 18.21 -5.47 8.97
CA GLU A 18 17.24 -5.27 10.05
C GLU A 18 15.99 -6.15 9.86
N PHE A 19 15.57 -6.83 10.93
CA PHE A 19 14.31 -7.57 10.93
C PHE A 19 13.10 -6.62 10.82
N VAL A 20 12.19 -6.93 9.89
CA VAL A 20 11.00 -6.11 9.62
C VAL A 20 10.13 -5.95 10.87
N SER A 21 9.95 -7.01 11.66
CA SER A 21 9.18 -6.98 12.91
C SER A 21 9.74 -5.95 13.89
N ASP A 22 11.06 -5.93 14.09
CA ASP A 22 11.72 -5.04 15.04
C ASP A 22 11.63 -3.58 14.58
N PHE A 23 11.86 -3.36 13.28
CA PHE A 23 11.69 -2.06 12.64
C PHE A 23 10.28 -1.51 12.89
N VAL A 24 9.26 -2.31 12.59
CA VAL A 24 7.85 -1.91 12.72
C VAL A 24 7.46 -1.68 14.18
N VAL A 25 7.82 -2.59 15.08
CA VAL A 25 7.52 -2.47 16.53
C VAL A 25 8.18 -1.22 17.12
N ARG A 26 9.44 -0.95 16.78
CA ARG A 26 10.15 0.26 17.23
C ARG A 26 9.42 1.53 16.82
N HIS A 27 8.92 1.59 15.58
CA HIS A 27 8.17 2.76 15.10
C HIS A 27 6.77 2.86 15.72
N HIS A 28 6.09 1.73 15.91
CA HIS A 28 4.78 1.70 16.58
C HIS A 28 4.89 2.16 18.04
N ARG A 29 5.89 1.69 18.80
CA ARG A 29 6.13 2.12 20.19
C ARG A 29 6.34 3.63 20.34
N ARG A 30 6.92 4.30 19.33
CA ARG A 30 7.08 5.76 19.31
C ARG A 30 5.76 6.51 19.04
N ASN A 31 4.81 5.86 18.38
CA ASN A 31 3.54 6.45 17.96
C ASN A 31 2.36 5.48 18.17
N PRO A 32 2.10 5.02 19.41
CA PRO A 32 1.17 3.92 19.67
C PRO A 32 -0.29 4.29 19.35
N TRP A 33 -0.61 5.59 19.37
CA TRP A 33 -1.91 6.16 19.05
C TRP A 33 -2.25 6.12 17.54
N LYS A 34 -1.28 5.84 16.66
CA LYS A 34 -1.54 5.80 15.21
C LYS A 34 -2.20 4.48 14.82
N THR A 35 -3.25 4.57 14.00
CA THR A 35 -3.84 3.40 13.36
C THR A 35 -2.84 2.77 12.40
N GLN A 36 -2.58 1.47 12.57
CA GLN A 36 -1.71 0.71 11.66
C GLN A 36 -2.55 0.12 10.52
N SER A 37 -2.03 0.20 9.31
CA SER A 37 -2.66 -0.37 8.12
C SER A 37 -1.60 -0.82 7.13
N VAL A 38 -1.94 -1.79 6.30
CA VAL A 38 -1.09 -2.22 5.20
C VAL A 38 -1.80 -2.00 3.86
N ALA A 39 -1.04 -1.58 2.87
CA ALA A 39 -1.40 -1.54 1.45
C ALA A 39 -0.54 -2.57 0.71
N ALA A 40 -1.19 -3.48 -0.01
CA ALA A 40 -0.54 -4.52 -0.77
C ALA A 40 -0.47 -4.14 -2.25
N LEU A 41 0.76 -4.03 -2.76
CA LEU A 41 1.03 -3.88 -4.19
C LEU A 41 1.07 -5.26 -4.84
N LEU A 42 -0.07 -5.74 -5.32
CA LEU A 42 -0.15 -7.02 -6.01
C LEU A 42 0.29 -6.86 -7.47
N PHE A 43 1.37 -7.53 -7.86
CA PHE A 43 1.86 -7.56 -9.22
C PHE A 43 1.43 -8.85 -9.93
N SER A 44 1.04 -8.69 -11.18
CA SER A 44 0.87 -9.81 -12.12
C SER A 44 2.18 -10.58 -12.34
N SER A 45 2.08 -11.84 -12.79
CA SER A 45 3.22 -12.62 -13.27
C SER A 45 4.03 -11.83 -14.31
N GLY A 46 5.32 -11.64 -14.07
CA GLY A 46 6.21 -10.84 -14.94
C GLY A 46 6.10 -9.31 -14.76
N ALA A 47 5.34 -8.87 -13.75
CA ALA A 47 5.20 -7.51 -13.25
C ALA A 47 4.95 -6.44 -14.32
N ASN A 48 3.99 -6.68 -15.22
CA ASN A 48 3.56 -5.68 -16.21
C ASN A 48 2.36 -4.85 -15.73
N TYR A 49 1.64 -5.39 -14.74
CA TYR A 49 0.43 -4.81 -14.18
C TYR A 49 0.46 -4.88 -12.65
N VAL A 50 -0.17 -3.89 -12.02
CA VAL A 50 -0.47 -3.88 -10.59
C VAL A 50 -1.99 -3.87 -10.39
N ALA A 51 -2.47 -4.61 -9.40
CA ALA A 51 -3.88 -4.61 -9.06
C ALA A 51 -4.24 -3.34 -8.28
N LEU A 52 -5.27 -2.62 -8.72
CA LEU A 52 -5.83 -1.49 -7.99
C LEU A 52 -7.35 -1.61 -7.91
N CYS A 53 -7.91 -1.02 -6.87
CA CYS A 53 -9.33 -1.11 -6.60
C CYS A 53 -9.99 0.25 -6.43
N PHE A 54 -11.28 0.29 -6.75
CA PHE A 54 -12.20 1.32 -6.28
C PHE A 54 -12.94 0.79 -5.04
N PRO A 55 -12.64 1.27 -3.82
CA PRO A 55 -13.20 0.71 -2.61
C PRO A 55 -14.71 0.99 -2.48
N GLU A 56 -15.50 0.00 -2.05
CA GLU A 56 -16.96 0.12 -1.88
C GLU A 56 -17.33 1.29 -0.95
N LYS A 57 -16.56 1.49 0.12
CA LYS A 57 -16.76 2.59 1.08
C LYS A 57 -16.61 3.98 0.48
N VAL A 58 -15.82 4.11 -0.57
CA VAL A 58 -15.64 5.38 -1.30
C VAL A 58 -16.80 5.57 -2.27
N ALA A 59 -17.22 4.50 -2.96
CA ALA A 59 -18.37 4.51 -3.88
C ALA A 59 -19.69 4.98 -3.22
N LEU A 60 -19.84 4.79 -1.91
CA LEU A 60 -21.00 5.29 -1.15
C LEU A 60 -21.02 6.81 -0.95
N ARG A 61 -19.89 7.48 -1.17
CA ARG A 61 -19.69 8.92 -0.88
C ARG A 61 -19.36 9.72 -2.13
N GLU A 62 -18.71 9.08 -3.09
CA GLU A 62 -18.30 9.67 -4.35
C GLU A 62 -18.93 8.85 -5.49
N PRO A 63 -19.85 9.45 -6.27
CA PRO A 63 -20.54 8.75 -7.35
C PRO A 63 -19.64 8.48 -8.55
N GLU A 64 -18.49 9.14 -8.62
CA GLU A 64 -17.53 8.98 -9.70
C GLU A 64 -16.47 7.95 -9.31
N ASP A 65 -16.35 6.91 -10.12
CA ASP A 65 -15.33 5.88 -9.98
C ASP A 65 -13.96 6.42 -10.43
N ARG A 66 -13.47 7.49 -9.80
CA ARG A 66 -12.17 8.12 -10.06
C ARG A 66 -11.08 7.60 -9.14
N ILE A 67 -11.41 7.25 -7.91
CA ILE A 67 -10.42 6.78 -6.93
C ILE A 67 -9.93 5.37 -7.27
N ARG A 68 -8.62 5.19 -7.28
CA ARG A 68 -7.95 3.90 -7.49
C ARG A 68 -6.82 3.79 -6.48
N VAL A 69 -6.87 2.76 -5.65
CA VAL A 69 -5.88 2.53 -4.60
C VAL A 69 -5.49 1.06 -4.54
N PRO A 70 -4.28 0.74 -4.04
CA PRO A 70 -3.95 -0.63 -3.69
C PRO A 70 -4.97 -1.20 -2.70
N VAL A 71 -5.10 -2.53 -2.69
CA VAL A 71 -5.89 -3.22 -1.66
C VAL A 71 -5.26 -2.93 -0.31
N GLN A 72 -6.06 -2.46 0.64
CA GLN A 72 -5.56 -2.04 1.95
C GLN A 72 -6.49 -2.45 3.09
N GLY A 73 -5.93 -2.60 4.28
CA GLY A 73 -6.69 -2.91 5.47
C GLY A 73 -5.98 -2.50 6.75
N ARG A 74 -6.75 -2.49 7.83
CA ARG A 74 -6.24 -2.22 9.17
C ARG A 74 -5.50 -3.46 9.65
N LEU A 75 -4.37 -3.26 10.32
CA LEU A 75 -3.73 -4.31 11.11
C LEU A 75 -4.41 -4.32 12.48
N GLU A 76 -5.06 -5.42 12.83
CA GLU A 76 -5.78 -5.57 14.11
C GLU A 76 -4.88 -6.19 15.18
N GLY A 77 -4.96 -5.66 16.42
CA GLY A 77 -4.16 -6.11 17.55
C GLY A 77 -2.72 -5.57 17.59
N LEU A 78 -1.95 -6.00 18.61
CA LEU A 78 -0.55 -5.64 18.83
C LEU A 78 0.44 -6.41 17.93
N ARG A 79 -0.06 -7.33 17.09
CA ARG A 79 0.75 -8.06 16.11
C ARG A 79 0.88 -7.23 14.84
N VAL A 80 1.78 -6.27 14.87
CA VAL A 80 2.10 -5.42 13.72
C VAL A 80 3.08 -6.17 12.81
N ASP A 81 2.65 -7.29 12.26
CA ASP A 81 3.36 -7.94 11.15
C ASP A 81 2.67 -7.53 9.84
N PRO A 82 3.24 -6.57 9.07
CA PRO A 82 2.64 -6.13 7.83
C PRO A 82 2.61 -7.21 6.75
N VAL A 83 3.51 -8.21 6.82
CA VAL A 83 3.57 -9.31 5.85
C VAL A 83 2.37 -10.23 6.07
N GLU A 84 2.19 -10.72 7.29
CA GLU A 84 1.03 -11.54 7.64
C GLU A 84 -0.28 -10.77 7.48
N GLY A 85 -0.31 -9.50 7.89
CA GLY A 85 -1.47 -8.65 7.69
C GLY A 85 -1.84 -8.48 6.22
N ALA A 86 -0.87 -8.31 5.33
CA ALA A 86 -1.12 -8.23 3.90
C ALA A 86 -1.66 -9.55 3.35
N ARG A 87 -1.11 -10.69 3.79
CA ARG A 87 -1.60 -12.02 3.40
C ARG A 87 -3.09 -12.18 3.71
N LEU A 88 -3.49 -11.85 4.94
CA LEU A 88 -4.89 -11.92 5.37
C LEU A 88 -5.78 -10.95 4.59
N ILE A 89 -5.30 -9.72 4.36
CA ILE A 89 -6.04 -8.70 3.60
C ILE A 89 -6.23 -9.11 2.14
N MET A 90 -5.23 -9.72 1.51
CA MET A 90 -5.33 -10.19 0.13
C MET A 90 -6.32 -11.36 0.01
N ALA A 91 -6.28 -12.30 0.96
CA ALA A 91 -7.22 -13.41 1.00
C ALA A 91 -8.67 -12.92 1.22
N ASP A 92 -8.90 -12.02 2.18
CA ASP A 92 -10.23 -11.52 2.52
C ASP A 92 -10.79 -10.55 1.46
N LYS A 93 -10.00 -9.55 1.07
CA LYS A 93 -10.51 -8.40 0.32
C LYS A 93 -10.34 -8.51 -1.19
N ALA A 94 -9.29 -9.20 -1.63
CA ALA A 94 -9.01 -9.42 -3.04
C ALA A 94 -9.36 -10.85 -3.47
N GLN A 95 -9.66 -11.76 -2.53
CA GLN A 95 -9.88 -13.18 -2.79
C GLN A 95 -8.69 -13.81 -3.55
N VAL A 96 -7.48 -13.33 -3.24
CA VAL A 96 -6.22 -13.84 -3.79
C VAL A 96 -5.42 -14.45 -2.65
N TRP A 97 -5.08 -15.72 -2.80
CA TRP A 97 -4.18 -16.39 -1.88
C TRP A 97 -2.72 -16.18 -2.31
N ILE A 98 -1.89 -15.75 -1.38
CA ILE A 98 -0.47 -15.48 -1.59
C ILE A 98 0.30 -16.15 -0.46
N LYS A 99 1.36 -16.88 -0.82
CA LYS A 99 2.30 -17.46 0.15
C LYS A 99 3.07 -16.34 0.86
N SER A 100 3.33 -16.49 2.16
CA SER A 100 4.02 -15.45 2.93
C SER A 100 5.41 -15.12 2.37
N GLU A 101 6.09 -16.12 1.80
CA GLU A 101 7.42 -16.02 1.21
C GLU A 101 7.44 -15.16 -0.07
N ALA A 102 6.28 -14.97 -0.72
CA ALA A 102 6.11 -14.13 -1.90
C ALA A 102 5.68 -12.69 -1.54
N ILE A 103 5.63 -12.36 -0.25
CA ILE A 103 5.24 -11.03 0.25
C ILE A 103 6.47 -10.36 0.84
N HIS A 104 6.79 -9.18 0.34
CA HIS A 104 8.01 -8.48 0.71
C HIS A 104 7.69 -7.09 1.23
N TYR A 105 8.26 -6.78 2.40
CA TYR A 105 8.10 -5.47 3.01
C TYR A 105 8.92 -4.39 2.30
N LEU A 106 8.28 -3.26 2.03
CA LEU A 106 8.91 -2.11 1.36
C LEU A 106 9.27 -1.02 2.36
N GLY A 107 8.35 -0.69 3.26
CA GLY A 107 8.47 0.44 4.18
C GLY A 107 7.12 0.98 4.58
N PHE A 108 7.09 2.17 5.18
CA PHE A 108 5.84 2.83 5.54
C PHE A 108 5.91 4.35 5.43
N GLY A 109 4.74 4.97 5.43
CA GLY A 109 4.56 6.41 5.52
C GLY A 109 3.40 6.79 6.44
N TYR A 110 3.40 8.04 6.91
CA TYR A 110 2.30 8.57 7.71
C TYR A 110 1.27 9.29 6.85
N THR A 111 0.03 8.82 6.88
CA THR A 111 -1.10 9.35 6.10
C THR A 111 -2.21 9.85 7.02
N ARG A 112 -3.17 10.59 6.45
CA ARG A 112 -4.38 10.98 7.16
C ARG A 112 -5.39 9.83 7.14
N SER A 113 -6.04 9.56 8.27
CA SER A 113 -7.25 8.74 8.28
C SER A 113 -8.43 9.59 7.79
N PHE A 114 -9.17 9.05 6.81
CA PHE A 114 -10.39 9.66 6.30
C PHE A 114 -11.57 9.56 7.30
N ARG A 115 -11.40 8.83 8.42
CA ARG A 115 -12.46 8.61 9.41
C ARG A 115 -12.52 9.68 10.50
N THR A 116 -11.44 10.40 10.73
CA THR A 116 -11.38 11.45 11.74
C THR A 116 -11.54 12.79 11.03
N GLN A 117 -12.70 13.41 11.23
CA GLN A 117 -12.89 14.85 10.97
C GLN A 117 -11.98 15.71 11.85
N ASP A 118 -11.29 15.09 12.81
CA ASP A 118 -10.30 15.66 13.69
C ASP A 118 -9.13 16.28 12.89
N VAL A 119 -9.28 17.57 12.60
CA VAL A 119 -8.30 18.39 11.87
C VAL A 119 -7.03 18.55 12.70
N GLU A 120 -7.11 18.32 14.01
CA GLU A 120 -6.01 18.47 14.95
C GLU A 120 -4.95 17.37 14.78
N LEU A 121 -5.34 16.18 14.30
CA LEU A 121 -4.45 15.02 14.09
C LEU A 121 -4.31 14.66 12.60
N PRO A 122 -3.64 15.49 11.77
CA PRO A 122 -3.58 15.30 10.33
C PRO A 122 -2.89 14.00 9.88
N TYR A 123 -2.19 13.28 10.77
CA TYR A 123 -1.35 12.12 10.43
C TYR A 123 -1.55 10.92 11.37
N ASN A 124 -2.80 10.58 11.68
CA ASN A 124 -3.14 9.50 12.61
C ASN A 124 -3.12 8.07 12.02
N LYS A 125 -2.65 7.89 10.77
CA LYS A 125 -2.51 6.57 10.14
C LYS A 125 -1.07 6.29 9.73
N CYS A 126 -0.54 5.15 10.13
CA CYS A 126 0.68 4.55 9.58
C CYS A 126 0.26 3.58 8.48
N LEU A 127 0.70 3.83 7.25
CA LEU A 127 0.43 2.96 6.10
C LEU A 127 1.71 2.24 5.69
N HIS A 128 1.75 0.96 6.03
CA HIS A 128 2.78 0.02 5.59
C HIS A 128 2.54 -0.36 4.13
N PHE A 129 3.61 -0.49 3.37
CA PHE A 129 3.59 -1.00 2.01
C PHE A 129 4.32 -2.33 1.96
N VAL A 130 3.67 -3.30 1.34
CA VAL A 130 4.29 -4.53 0.89
C VAL A 130 4.09 -4.63 -0.60
N TYR A 131 4.91 -5.42 -1.28
CA TYR A 131 4.53 -5.94 -2.58
C TYR A 131 4.42 -7.45 -2.54
N CYS A 132 3.58 -7.95 -3.42
CA CYS A 132 3.34 -9.38 -3.61
C CYS A 132 3.43 -9.68 -5.09
N GLU A 133 4.11 -10.76 -5.45
CA GLU A 133 4.12 -11.26 -6.83
C GLU A 133 3.20 -12.48 -6.95
N MET A 134 2.42 -12.51 -8.03
CA MET A 134 1.68 -13.71 -8.39
C MET A 134 2.54 -14.68 -9.19
N GLU A 135 2.59 -15.95 -8.75
CA GLU A 135 3.30 -17.03 -9.45
C GLU A 135 2.74 -17.28 -10.87
N ALA A 136 1.44 -17.05 -11.06
CA ALA A 136 0.76 -17.21 -12.35
C ALA A 136 -0.24 -16.08 -12.58
N TRP A 137 -0.51 -15.77 -13.85
CA TRP A 137 -1.56 -14.81 -14.19
C TRP A 137 -2.93 -15.32 -13.74
N GLN A 138 -3.55 -14.59 -12.81
CA GLN A 138 -4.90 -14.89 -12.34
C GLN A 138 -5.85 -13.76 -12.73
N ARG A 139 -7.08 -14.13 -13.07
CA ARG A 139 -8.18 -13.16 -13.16
C ARG A 139 -8.53 -12.70 -11.75
N LEU A 140 -8.54 -11.38 -11.54
CA LEU A 140 -9.06 -10.80 -10.31
C LEU A 140 -10.59 -10.86 -10.33
N PRO A 141 -11.24 -11.06 -9.17
CA PRO A 141 -12.69 -10.89 -9.09
C PRO A 141 -13.03 -9.45 -9.45
N SER A 142 -14.03 -9.25 -10.32
CA SER A 142 -14.42 -7.92 -10.78
C SER A 142 -15.01 -7.06 -9.66
N ARG A 143 -15.62 -7.69 -8.64
CA ARG A 143 -16.19 -7.05 -7.45
C ARG A 143 -15.97 -7.94 -6.22
N THR A 144 -15.71 -7.33 -5.08
CA THR A 144 -15.65 -7.99 -3.77
C THR A 144 -16.48 -7.21 -2.75
N THR A 145 -16.62 -7.73 -1.52
CA THR A 145 -17.24 -6.98 -0.40
C THR A 145 -16.47 -5.71 -0.05
N TYR A 146 -15.18 -5.65 -0.39
CA TYR A 146 -14.31 -4.52 -0.15
C TYR A 146 -14.24 -3.54 -1.33
N ALA A 147 -14.25 -4.05 -2.56
CA ALA A 147 -14.00 -3.27 -3.77
C ALA A 147 -15.16 -3.38 -4.76
N ARG A 148 -15.69 -2.22 -5.17
CA ARG A 148 -16.68 -2.13 -6.25
C ARG A 148 -16.09 -2.61 -7.57
N ARG A 149 -14.82 -2.27 -7.79
CA ARG A 149 -14.00 -2.71 -8.92
C ARG A 149 -12.59 -3.05 -8.46
N LEU A 150 -12.04 -4.15 -8.97
CA LEU A 150 -10.66 -4.58 -8.76
C LEU A 150 -10.09 -5.02 -10.11
N GLU A 151 -9.08 -4.31 -10.59
CA GLU A 151 -8.61 -4.43 -11.98
C GLU A 151 -7.07 -4.38 -12.05
N TRP A 152 -6.54 -4.99 -13.12
CA TRP A 152 -5.14 -4.90 -13.48
C TRP A 152 -4.84 -3.60 -14.22
N TYR A 153 -3.87 -2.84 -13.72
CA TYR A 153 -3.45 -1.59 -14.34
C TYR A 153 -2.02 -1.65 -14.86
N PRO A 154 -1.75 -1.22 -16.10
CA PRO A 154 -0.40 -1.19 -16.65
C PRO A 154 0.53 -0.31 -15.82
N LEU A 155 1.78 -0.75 -15.61
CA LEU A 155 2.76 0.06 -14.88
C LEU A 155 2.95 1.44 -15.49
N ALA A 156 2.97 1.53 -16.82
CA ALA A 156 3.16 2.78 -17.57
C ALA A 156 2.13 3.88 -17.22
N SER A 157 0.94 3.49 -16.76
CA SER A 157 -0.15 4.44 -16.43
C SER A 157 -0.13 4.90 -14.97
N LEU A 158 0.71 4.31 -14.11
CA LEU A 158 0.60 4.48 -12.66
C LEU A 158 0.93 5.89 -12.17
N LYS A 159 1.91 6.56 -12.77
CA LYS A 159 2.26 7.95 -12.38
C LYS A 159 1.11 8.91 -12.65
N ALA A 160 0.49 8.82 -13.82
CA ALA A 160 -0.67 9.64 -14.18
C ALA A 160 -1.87 9.29 -13.30
N MET A 161 -2.13 8.00 -13.10
CA MET A 161 -3.26 7.54 -12.31
C MET A 161 -3.13 7.94 -10.83
N ALA A 162 -1.97 7.77 -10.21
CA ALA A 162 -1.76 8.10 -8.80
C ALA A 162 -2.10 9.59 -8.54
N LYS A 163 -1.69 10.48 -9.44
CA LYS A 163 -2.03 11.91 -9.37
C LYS A 163 -3.52 12.20 -9.54
N ALA A 164 -4.21 11.43 -10.40
CA ALA A 164 -5.62 11.66 -10.70
C ALA A 164 -6.59 11.01 -9.70
N SER A 165 -6.15 9.97 -8.98
CA SER A 165 -7.04 9.02 -8.29
C SER A 165 -6.73 8.80 -6.82
N MET A 166 -5.66 9.42 -6.29
CA MET A 166 -5.28 9.36 -4.89
C MET A 166 -5.05 10.78 -4.37
N ASP A 167 -5.23 10.97 -3.05
CA ASP A 167 -4.74 12.20 -2.42
C ASP A 167 -3.22 12.32 -2.60
N GLU A 168 -2.72 13.55 -2.71
CA GLU A 168 -1.32 13.87 -3.03
C GLU A 168 -0.32 13.03 -2.21
N ARG A 169 -0.59 12.87 -0.91
CA ARG A 169 0.30 12.16 0.00
C ARG A 169 0.27 10.65 -0.22
N LYS A 170 -0.90 10.04 -0.38
CA LYS A 170 -0.98 8.63 -0.77
C LYS A 170 -0.35 8.38 -2.14
N ALA A 171 -0.57 9.28 -3.11
CA ALA A 171 0.06 9.20 -4.41
C ALA A 171 1.58 9.18 -4.28
N TRP A 172 2.14 10.08 -3.47
CA TRP A 172 3.59 10.13 -3.22
C TRP A 172 4.10 8.83 -2.59
N PHE A 173 3.49 8.34 -1.51
CA PHE A 173 3.94 7.09 -0.85
C PHE A 173 3.78 5.85 -1.75
N PHE A 174 2.74 5.81 -2.56
CA PHE A 174 2.54 4.75 -3.55
C PHE A 174 3.67 4.75 -4.58
N LEU A 175 4.04 5.92 -5.12
CA LEU A 175 5.14 6.06 -6.08
C LEU A 175 6.50 5.72 -5.44
N GLU A 176 6.74 6.12 -4.20
CA GLU A 176 7.96 5.73 -3.48
C GLU A 176 8.02 4.22 -3.23
N ALA A 177 6.91 3.60 -2.83
CA ALA A 177 6.86 2.14 -2.69
C ALA A 177 7.20 1.43 -4.02
N LEU A 178 6.69 1.91 -5.15
CA LEU A 178 7.04 1.39 -6.47
C LEU A 178 8.52 1.56 -6.82
N LYS A 179 9.16 2.69 -6.44
CA LYS A 179 10.61 2.85 -6.57
C LYS A 179 11.37 1.81 -5.75
N GLN A 180 10.89 1.47 -4.56
CA GLN A 180 11.51 0.43 -3.74
C GLN A 180 11.37 -0.96 -4.34
N VAL A 181 10.23 -1.28 -4.98
CA VAL A 181 10.10 -2.53 -5.76
C VAL A 181 11.15 -2.57 -6.88
N ALA A 182 11.33 -1.45 -7.59
CA ALA A 182 12.32 -1.34 -8.67
C ALA A 182 13.78 -1.44 -8.19
N ALA A 183 14.04 -1.07 -6.93
CA ALA A 183 15.37 -1.18 -6.33
C ALA A 183 15.67 -2.61 -5.88
N LYS A 184 14.68 -3.30 -5.30
CA LYS A 184 14.85 -4.66 -4.75
C LYS A 184 14.76 -5.77 -5.79
N HIS A 185 13.96 -5.59 -6.85
CA HIS A 185 13.73 -6.62 -7.88
C HIS A 185 14.27 -6.20 -9.24
N THR A 186 15.48 -6.67 -9.55
CA THR A 186 16.20 -6.38 -10.81
C THR A 186 15.40 -6.75 -12.05
N GLN A 187 14.60 -7.82 -11.99
CA GLN A 187 13.72 -8.24 -13.08
C GLN A 187 12.65 -7.18 -13.42
N PHE A 188 12.17 -6.42 -12.44
CA PHE A 188 11.13 -5.39 -12.62
C PHE A 188 11.71 -3.99 -12.84
N ALA A 189 12.96 -3.79 -12.43
CA ALA A 189 13.63 -2.50 -12.39
C ALA A 189 13.52 -1.70 -13.70
N PRO A 190 13.72 -2.27 -14.91
CA PRO A 190 13.64 -1.48 -16.14
C PRO A 190 12.23 -0.93 -16.42
N LYS A 191 11.19 -1.73 -16.17
CA LYS A 191 9.79 -1.36 -16.43
C LYS A 191 9.29 -0.37 -15.39
N LEU A 192 9.59 -0.62 -14.12
CA LEU A 192 9.19 0.26 -13.03
C LEU A 192 9.92 1.61 -13.09
N ARG A 193 11.24 1.64 -13.32
CA ARG A 193 11.99 2.91 -13.42
C ARG A 193 11.44 3.82 -14.51
N ARG A 194 11.01 3.27 -15.66
CA ARG A 194 10.33 4.05 -16.72
C ARG A 194 8.95 4.55 -16.29
N ALA A 195 8.21 3.74 -15.53
CA ALA A 195 6.87 4.08 -15.07
C ALA A 195 6.85 5.15 -13.96
N VAL A 196 7.87 5.18 -13.09
CA VAL A 196 7.91 6.08 -11.92
C VAL A 196 8.99 7.17 -11.96
N GLY A 197 9.93 7.10 -12.92
CA GLY A 197 10.92 8.14 -13.21
C GLY A 197 10.29 9.48 -13.56
#